data_AF-A0A4R6BJB8-F1
#
_entry.id   AF-A0A4R6BJB8-F1
#
_cell.length_a   1.000
_cell.length_b   1.000
_cell.length_c   1.000
_cell.angle_alpha   90.00
_cell.angle_beta   90.00
_cell.angle_gamma   90.00
#
_symmetry.space_group_name_H-M   'P 1'
#
loop_
_entity.id
_entity.type
_entity.pdbx_description
1 polymer ?
#
loop_
_entity_poly.entity_id
_entity_poly.type
_entity_poly.pdbx_seq_one_letter_code
_entity_poly.pdbx_strand_id
1 'polypeptide(L)'
;MKKWLIGLVILVILALAGWQIYRYTIGMDVKPFDKSKTEKEYASLSEADGKTSDAMADAGMSVVGLGQDYFKLKNGNYVIHQLLDGQRRHTTYVTNSYIQVDETGKSKLTIGEPFLTPIMNKEKFKTQTWTEKTPIGEITFRSGDLNNGVNLNDIRMVNDDNTQGLRVERSLNPSLIHIDSNGHWLDASNFAVGAKEKMKSYDSVEQAASATDRVEDKGELLDVLKSDAASYYIYKHQYADFNEYTILPVIKKGNAYMAGKYHRFTFLNDQNETDMLIDSQFEDSLEGHGYTILFNREAEKPLKEKLQIKDDKTTIAIRELK
;
A
#
# COMPACT_ATOMS: atom_id res chain seq x y z
N MET A 1 -65.23 13.53 -17.41
CA MET A 1 -63.88 14.02 -17.79
C MET A 1 -63.08 14.61 -16.62
N LYS A 2 -63.59 15.52 -15.78
CA LYS A 2 -62.77 16.13 -14.69
C LYS A 2 -62.32 15.17 -13.56
N LYS A 3 -63.16 14.23 -13.12
CA LYS A 3 -62.81 13.29 -12.01
C LYS A 3 -61.73 12.27 -12.38
N TRP A 4 -61.60 11.94 -13.66
CA TRP A 4 -60.74 10.85 -14.16
C TRP A 4 -59.33 11.38 -14.37
N LEU A 5 -59.23 12.63 -14.83
CA LEU A 5 -58.00 13.42 -14.87
C LEU A 5 -57.41 13.65 -13.48
N ILE A 6 -58.24 13.95 -12.46
CA ILE A 6 -57.76 14.11 -11.08
C ILE A 6 -57.19 12.77 -10.55
N GLY A 7 -57.87 11.65 -10.81
CA GLY A 7 -57.35 10.33 -10.44
C GLY A 7 -56.01 9.99 -11.11
N LEU A 8 -55.84 10.35 -12.38
CA LEU A 8 -54.59 10.16 -13.12
C LEU A 8 -53.46 11.03 -12.56
N VAL A 9 -53.74 12.29 -12.21
CA VAL A 9 -52.75 13.21 -11.61
C VAL A 9 -52.31 12.71 -10.24
N ILE A 10 -53.23 12.21 -9.41
CA ILE A 10 -52.89 11.62 -8.10
C ILE A 10 -51.99 10.39 -8.27
N LEU A 11 -52.29 9.51 -9.23
CA LEU A 11 -51.45 8.35 -9.54
C LEU A 11 -50.04 8.73 -10.00
N VAL A 12 -49.91 9.76 -10.85
CA VAL A 12 -48.60 10.26 -11.30
C VAL A 12 -47.81 10.86 -10.13
N ILE A 13 -48.45 11.64 -9.25
CA ILE A 13 -47.80 12.21 -8.07
C ILE A 13 -47.35 11.10 -7.11
N LEU A 14 -48.18 10.09 -6.87
CA LEU A 14 -47.81 8.94 -6.03
C LEU A 14 -46.68 8.11 -6.64
N ALA A 15 -46.66 7.93 -7.96
CA ALA A 15 -45.57 7.26 -8.66
C ALA A 15 -44.25 8.05 -8.58
N LEU A 16 -44.29 9.38 -8.76
CA LEU A 16 -43.13 10.25 -8.61
C LEU A 16 -42.63 10.32 -7.16
N ALA A 17 -43.54 10.39 -6.18
CA ALA A 17 -43.21 10.34 -4.77
C ALA A 17 -42.60 8.98 -4.39
N GLY A 18 -43.18 7.88 -4.87
CA GLY A 18 -42.66 6.53 -4.69
C GLY A 18 -41.26 6.37 -5.31
N TRP A 19 -41.05 6.90 -6.51
CA TRP A 19 -39.75 6.93 -7.17
C TRP A 19 -38.73 7.78 -6.42
N GLN A 20 -39.12 8.96 -5.92
CA GLN A 20 -38.25 9.80 -5.11
C GLN A 20 -37.92 9.14 -3.76
N ILE A 21 -38.89 8.54 -3.08
CA ILE A 21 -38.67 7.81 -1.83
C ILE A 21 -37.74 6.61 -2.09
N TYR A 22 -37.93 5.88 -3.20
CA TYR A 22 -37.06 4.79 -3.61
C TYR A 22 -35.62 5.26 -3.89
N ARG A 23 -35.44 6.32 -4.69
CA ARG A 23 -34.12 6.94 -4.90
C ARG A 23 -33.50 7.46 -3.61
N TYR A 24 -34.31 8.06 -2.75
CA TYR A 24 -33.90 8.61 -1.47
C TYR A 24 -33.41 7.52 -0.52
N THR A 25 -34.13 6.40 -0.45
CA THR A 25 -33.82 5.25 0.41
C THR A 25 -32.65 4.40 -0.12
N ILE A 26 -32.39 4.37 -1.42
CA ILE A 26 -31.29 3.60 -2.05
C ILE A 26 -30.04 4.47 -2.26
N GLY A 27 -30.11 5.77 -1.99
CA GLY A 27 -28.96 6.66 -2.08
C GLY A 27 -28.55 7.03 -3.51
N MET A 28 -29.43 6.84 -4.51
CA MET A 28 -29.13 7.09 -5.93
C MET A 28 -28.92 8.58 -6.30
N ASP A 29 -29.16 9.52 -5.39
CA ASP A 29 -28.90 10.96 -5.60
C ASP A 29 -27.45 11.33 -5.24
N VAL A 30 -26.48 10.54 -5.69
CA VAL A 30 -25.07 10.95 -5.65
C VAL A 30 -24.88 12.05 -6.68
N LYS A 31 -24.29 13.19 -6.28
CA LYS A 31 -23.97 14.26 -7.22
C LYS A 31 -23.04 13.67 -8.30
N PRO A 32 -23.22 14.03 -9.58
CA PRO A 32 -22.27 13.63 -10.61
C PRO A 32 -20.86 14.04 -10.19
N PHE A 33 -19.93 13.09 -10.20
CA PHE A 33 -18.54 13.34 -9.90
C PHE A 33 -17.84 13.90 -11.13
N ASP A 34 -17.26 15.09 -11.00
CA ASP A 34 -16.45 15.71 -12.03
C ASP A 34 -14.98 15.33 -11.84
N LYS A 35 -14.58 14.26 -12.54
CA LYS A 35 -13.21 13.72 -12.48
C LYS A 35 -12.16 14.78 -12.74
N SER A 36 -12.42 15.75 -13.62
CA SER A 36 -11.43 16.75 -14.04
C SER A 36 -10.94 17.67 -12.91
N LYS A 37 -11.70 17.77 -11.81
CA LYS A 37 -11.33 18.57 -10.64
C LYS A 37 -10.35 17.85 -9.70
N THR A 38 -10.35 16.52 -9.73
CA THR A 38 -9.60 15.66 -8.81
C THR A 38 -8.47 14.93 -9.53
N GLU A 39 -8.72 14.39 -10.73
CA GLU A 39 -7.72 13.74 -11.57
C GLU A 39 -6.83 14.78 -12.27
N LYS A 40 -5.71 15.09 -11.63
CA LYS A 40 -4.70 16.02 -12.14
C LYS A 40 -3.34 15.73 -11.52
N GLU A 41 -2.35 16.53 -11.94
CA GLU A 41 -1.06 16.61 -11.28
C GLU A 41 -1.12 17.55 -10.07
N TYR A 42 -0.40 17.19 -9.03
CA TYR A 42 -0.23 17.87 -7.76
C TYR A 42 1.25 18.10 -7.50
N ALA A 43 1.57 19.11 -6.70
CA ALA A 43 2.96 19.47 -6.44
C ALA A 43 3.68 18.43 -5.56
N SER A 44 2.94 17.71 -4.72
CA SER A 44 3.49 16.71 -3.80
C SER A 44 2.51 15.55 -3.55
N LEU A 45 3.03 14.47 -2.96
CA LEU A 45 2.20 13.36 -2.48
C LEU A 45 1.20 13.85 -1.43
N SER A 46 1.66 14.64 -0.45
CA SER A 46 0.80 15.19 0.61
C SER A 46 -0.37 16.04 0.07
N GLU A 47 -0.19 16.73 -1.06
CA GLU A 47 -1.27 17.51 -1.69
C GLU A 47 -2.27 16.61 -2.45
N ALA A 48 -1.78 15.54 -3.09
CA ALA A 48 -2.63 14.56 -3.76
C ALA A 48 -3.38 13.68 -2.75
N ASP A 49 -2.74 13.40 -1.61
CA ASP A 49 -3.29 12.61 -0.53
C ASP A 49 -4.52 13.31 0.06
N GLY A 50 -5.55 12.52 0.35
CA GLY A 50 -6.84 13.04 0.79
C GLY A 50 -7.72 13.64 -0.31
N LYS A 51 -7.26 13.89 -1.55
CA LYS A 51 -8.12 14.49 -2.60
C LYS A 51 -9.27 13.57 -3.03
N THR A 52 -9.07 12.26 -3.00
CA THR A 52 -10.13 11.29 -3.19
C THR A 52 -11.14 11.34 -2.04
N SER A 53 -10.65 11.49 -0.79
CA SER A 53 -11.50 11.62 0.40
C SER A 53 -12.31 12.92 0.37
N ASP A 54 -11.69 14.06 0.04
CA ASP A 54 -12.34 15.36 -0.17
C ASP A 54 -13.49 15.23 -1.18
N ALA A 55 -13.25 14.55 -2.31
CA ALA A 55 -14.25 14.34 -3.35
C ALA A 55 -15.44 13.48 -2.87
N MET A 56 -15.20 12.47 -2.03
CA MET A 56 -16.27 11.68 -1.41
C MET A 56 -17.04 12.48 -0.37
N ALA A 57 -16.35 13.30 0.43
CA ALA A 57 -16.96 14.18 1.42
C ALA A 57 -17.87 15.24 0.75
N ASP A 58 -17.43 15.82 -0.37
CA ASP A 58 -18.22 16.73 -1.21
C ASP A 58 -19.49 16.05 -1.80
N ALA A 59 -19.43 14.73 -2.01
CA ALA A 59 -20.57 13.90 -2.36
C ALA A 59 -21.50 13.58 -1.16
N GLY A 60 -21.18 14.10 0.02
CA GLY A 60 -21.95 13.99 1.25
C GLY A 60 -21.74 12.67 1.98
N MET A 61 -20.55 12.09 1.90
CA MET A 61 -20.19 10.81 2.55
C MET A 61 -19.36 11.04 3.81
N SER A 62 -19.55 10.18 4.80
CA SER A 62 -18.58 9.98 5.88
C SER A 62 -17.54 8.97 5.39
N VAL A 63 -16.29 9.42 5.21
CA VAL A 63 -15.23 8.64 4.57
C VAL A 63 -14.38 7.93 5.61
N VAL A 64 -14.06 6.66 5.35
CA VAL A 64 -13.15 5.84 6.14
C VAL A 64 -12.15 5.16 5.18
N GLY A 65 -10.91 5.00 5.62
CA GLY A 65 -9.88 4.28 4.86
C GLY A 65 -10.04 2.77 5.02
N LEU A 66 -10.07 2.04 3.90
CA LEU A 66 -10.02 0.57 3.89
C LEU A 66 -8.61 0.01 3.68
N GLY A 67 -7.67 0.89 3.34
CA GLY A 67 -6.25 0.58 3.29
C GLY A 67 -5.53 1.26 2.14
N GLN A 68 -4.21 1.24 2.24
CA GLN A 68 -3.30 1.70 1.21
C GLN A 68 -2.30 0.59 0.92
N ASP A 69 -1.99 0.39 -0.37
CA ASP A 69 -0.92 -0.52 -0.79
C ASP A 69 0.10 0.26 -1.62
N TYR A 70 1.39 -0.06 -1.45
CA TYR A 70 2.50 0.67 -2.03
C TYR A 70 3.24 -0.18 -3.06
N PHE A 71 3.55 0.41 -4.21
CA PHE A 71 4.25 -0.26 -5.30
C PHE A 71 5.33 0.62 -5.91
N LYS A 72 6.39 -0.01 -6.40
CA LYS A 72 7.41 0.62 -7.25
C LYS A 72 7.30 0.06 -8.66
N LEU A 73 7.15 0.96 -9.63
CA LEU A 73 7.06 0.67 -11.05
C LEU A 73 8.44 0.41 -11.65
N LYS A 74 8.46 -0.24 -12.82
CA LYS A 74 9.70 -0.50 -13.59
C LYS A 74 10.46 0.78 -13.96
N ASN A 75 9.76 1.90 -14.12
CA ASN A 75 10.38 3.19 -14.42
C ASN A 75 10.91 3.92 -13.17
N GLY A 76 10.88 3.28 -11.99
CA GLY A 76 11.32 3.85 -10.73
C GLY A 76 10.25 4.63 -9.96
N ASN A 77 9.14 5.01 -10.61
CA ASN A 77 8.08 5.77 -9.97
C ASN A 77 7.32 4.94 -8.95
N TYR A 78 6.82 5.60 -7.91
CA TYR A 78 5.94 4.98 -6.94
C TYR A 78 4.48 5.04 -7.40
N VAL A 79 3.70 4.04 -7.00
CA VAL A 79 2.24 4.05 -7.11
C VAL A 79 1.65 3.64 -5.77
N ILE A 80 0.78 4.49 -5.25
CA ILE A 80 0.00 4.22 -4.04
C ILE A 80 -1.42 3.92 -4.46
N HIS A 81 -1.90 2.73 -4.15
CA HIS A 81 -3.28 2.34 -4.33
C HIS A 81 -4.05 2.63 -3.04
N GLN A 82 -5.00 3.56 -3.09
CA GLN A 82 -5.85 3.92 -1.96
C GLN A 82 -7.23 3.30 -2.16
N LEU A 83 -7.73 2.62 -1.13
CA LEU A 83 -9.09 2.10 -1.08
C LEU A 83 -9.84 2.79 0.07
N LEU A 84 -10.95 3.44 -0.26
CA LEU A 84 -11.77 4.18 0.69
C LEU A 84 -13.21 3.65 0.64
N ASP A 85 -13.88 3.65 1.78
CA ASP A 85 -15.33 3.54 1.84
C ASP A 85 -15.98 4.83 2.35
N GLY A 86 -17.23 5.00 1.93
CA GLY A 86 -18.02 6.16 2.27
C GLY A 86 -19.45 5.77 2.51
N GLN A 87 -19.98 6.15 3.67
CA GLN A 87 -21.38 5.92 3.98
C GLN A 87 -22.21 7.15 3.64
N ARG A 88 -23.31 6.92 2.92
CA ARG A 88 -24.35 7.93 2.70
C ARG A 88 -25.72 7.31 2.93
N ARG A 89 -26.42 7.80 3.96
CA ARG A 89 -27.69 7.26 4.45
C ARG A 89 -27.53 5.78 4.82
N HIS A 90 -28.17 4.86 4.12
CA HIS A 90 -28.11 3.43 4.39
C HIS A 90 -27.23 2.68 3.38
N THR A 91 -26.45 3.37 2.56
CA THR A 91 -25.63 2.74 1.51
C THR A 91 -24.16 3.03 1.73
N THR A 92 -23.35 1.97 1.74
CA THR A 92 -21.88 2.07 1.75
C THR A 92 -21.38 1.98 0.33
N TYR A 93 -20.53 2.92 -0.03
CA TYR A 93 -19.85 2.99 -1.32
C TYR A 93 -18.37 2.74 -1.12
N VAL A 94 -17.74 2.18 -2.14
CA VAL A 94 -16.28 2.06 -2.20
C VAL A 94 -15.77 2.81 -3.42
N THR A 95 -14.63 3.46 -3.25
CA THR A 95 -13.81 4.02 -4.33
C THR A 95 -12.38 3.53 -4.15
N ASN A 96 -11.69 3.39 -5.27
CA ASN A 96 -10.25 3.26 -5.32
C ASN A 96 -9.64 4.45 -6.05
N SER A 97 -8.39 4.74 -5.76
CA SER A 97 -7.60 5.73 -6.49
C SER A 97 -6.12 5.37 -6.49
N TYR A 98 -5.38 5.98 -7.41
CA TYR A 98 -3.97 5.73 -7.64
C TYR A 98 -3.21 7.05 -7.63
N ILE A 99 -2.25 7.19 -6.73
CA ILE A 99 -1.33 8.32 -6.73
C ILE A 99 0.00 7.82 -7.26
N GLN A 100 0.42 8.30 -8.43
CA GLN A 100 1.76 8.04 -8.96
C GLN A 100 2.70 9.16 -8.55
N VAL A 101 3.86 8.84 -7.98
CA VAL A 101 4.86 9.82 -7.54
C VAL A 101 6.14 9.64 -8.35
N ASP A 102 6.64 10.72 -8.95
CA ASP A 102 7.92 10.73 -9.66
C ASP A 102 9.11 11.11 -8.74
N GLU A 103 10.32 11.06 -9.28
CA GLU A 103 11.56 11.32 -8.52
C GLU A 103 11.64 12.76 -7.98
N THR A 104 10.91 13.68 -8.59
CA THR A 104 10.84 15.09 -8.18
C THR A 104 9.80 15.33 -7.08
N GLY A 105 9.00 14.31 -6.76
CA GLY A 105 7.89 14.37 -5.79
C GLY A 105 6.56 14.83 -6.37
N LYS A 106 6.51 15.16 -7.67
CA LYS A 106 5.24 15.47 -8.31
C LYS A 106 4.36 14.23 -8.34
N SER A 107 3.09 14.47 -8.09
CA SER A 107 2.12 13.39 -7.90
C SER A 107 0.99 13.50 -8.90
N LYS A 108 0.58 12.38 -9.49
CA LYS A 108 -0.57 12.31 -10.39
C LYS A 108 -1.64 11.40 -9.79
N LEU A 109 -2.81 11.98 -9.52
CA LEU A 109 -3.96 11.24 -9.02
C LEU A 109 -4.83 10.74 -10.17
N THR A 110 -5.19 9.46 -10.15
CA THR A 110 -6.16 8.84 -11.05
C THR A 110 -7.24 8.15 -10.23
N ILE A 111 -8.51 8.35 -10.58
CA ILE A 111 -9.64 7.76 -9.86
C ILE A 111 -10.13 6.53 -10.61
N GLY A 112 -10.43 5.46 -9.88
CA GLY A 112 -11.00 4.24 -10.45
C GLY A 112 -12.35 4.47 -11.14
N GLU A 113 -12.73 3.52 -11.99
CA GLU A 113 -14.00 3.55 -12.71
C GLU A 113 -14.85 2.33 -12.35
N PRO A 114 -16.07 2.51 -11.79
CA PRO A 114 -16.72 3.79 -11.49
C PRO A 114 -16.19 4.43 -10.18
N PHE A 115 -16.26 5.77 -10.06
CA PHE A 115 -15.82 6.47 -8.85
C PHE A 115 -16.49 5.95 -7.57
N LEU A 116 -17.78 5.60 -7.61
CA LEU A 116 -18.48 5.10 -6.43
C LEU A 116 -19.24 3.83 -6.79
N THR A 117 -18.79 2.71 -6.20
CA THR A 117 -19.47 1.43 -6.30
C THR A 117 -20.24 1.16 -5.02
N PRO A 118 -21.59 1.10 -5.04
CA PRO A 118 -22.36 0.77 -3.85
C PRO A 118 -22.18 -0.71 -3.51
N ILE A 119 -21.61 -1.02 -2.34
CA ILE A 119 -21.31 -2.40 -1.92
C ILE A 119 -22.27 -2.93 -0.84
N MET A 120 -22.98 -2.05 -0.13
CA MET A 120 -23.86 -2.43 0.98
C MET A 120 -25.12 -1.55 1.00
N ASN A 121 -26.27 -2.12 1.38
CA ASN A 121 -27.48 -1.35 1.66
C ASN A 121 -28.18 -1.90 2.92
N LYS A 122 -28.47 -1.03 3.90
CA LYS A 122 -29.02 -1.38 5.22
C LYS A 122 -28.25 -2.55 5.84
N GLU A 123 -26.92 -2.41 5.90
CA GLU A 123 -25.98 -3.39 6.49
C GLU A 123 -25.89 -4.74 5.75
N LYS A 124 -26.53 -4.87 4.58
CA LYS A 124 -26.44 -6.09 3.76
C LYS A 124 -25.55 -5.87 2.56
N PHE A 125 -24.55 -6.74 2.39
CA PHE A 125 -23.68 -6.72 1.23
C PHE A 125 -24.47 -7.03 -0.05
N LYS A 126 -24.13 -6.33 -1.11
CA LYS A 126 -24.57 -6.64 -2.47
C LYS A 126 -23.61 -7.65 -3.07
N THR A 127 -24.14 -8.73 -3.64
CA THR A 127 -23.34 -9.69 -4.40
C THR A 127 -23.02 -9.11 -5.78
N GLN A 128 -21.76 -8.75 -6.00
CA GLN A 128 -21.29 -8.20 -7.27
C GLN A 128 -19.79 -8.41 -7.44
N THR A 129 -19.33 -8.30 -8.67
CA THR A 129 -17.91 -8.39 -9.05
C THR A 129 -17.65 -7.38 -10.14
N TRP A 130 -16.54 -6.66 -10.03
CA TRP A 130 -16.05 -5.80 -11.09
C TRP A 130 -14.52 -5.84 -11.12
N THR A 131 -13.97 -5.48 -12.27
CA THR A 131 -12.54 -5.58 -12.54
C THR A 131 -12.07 -4.30 -13.19
N GLU A 132 -10.92 -3.80 -12.73
CA GLU A 132 -10.32 -2.57 -13.21
C GLU A 132 -8.90 -2.84 -13.71
N LYS A 133 -8.58 -2.22 -14.85
CA LYS A 133 -7.21 -2.17 -15.38
C LYS A 133 -6.52 -0.93 -14.84
N THR A 134 -5.36 -1.13 -14.25
CA THR A 134 -4.68 -0.13 -13.42
C THR A 134 -3.20 -0.06 -13.80
N PRO A 135 -2.47 0.98 -13.37
CA PRO A 135 -1.02 1.04 -13.55
C PRO A 135 -0.27 -0.15 -12.92
N ILE A 136 -0.83 -0.76 -11.86
CA ILE A 136 -0.23 -1.88 -11.14
C ILE A 136 -0.67 -3.26 -11.69
N GLY A 137 -1.50 -3.30 -12.73
CA GLY A 137 -2.06 -4.54 -13.29
C GLY A 137 -3.56 -4.56 -13.19
N GLU A 138 -4.15 -5.72 -12.95
CA GLU A 138 -5.60 -5.89 -12.85
C GLU A 138 -6.04 -6.07 -11.40
N ILE A 139 -7.08 -5.35 -10.99
CA ILE A 139 -7.69 -5.50 -9.66
C ILE A 139 -9.12 -5.99 -9.85
N THR A 140 -9.47 -7.10 -9.21
CA THR A 140 -10.82 -7.65 -9.18
C THR A 140 -11.42 -7.47 -7.79
N PHE A 141 -12.50 -6.71 -7.72
CA PHE A 141 -13.27 -6.49 -6.52
C PHE A 141 -14.46 -7.43 -6.48
N ARG A 142 -14.72 -8.02 -5.32
CA ARG A 142 -15.89 -8.89 -5.12
C ARG A 142 -16.52 -8.55 -3.78
N SER A 143 -17.80 -8.21 -3.78
CA SER A 143 -18.60 -8.06 -2.57
C SER A 143 -19.69 -9.12 -2.49
N GLY A 144 -20.07 -9.52 -1.29
CA GLY A 144 -21.04 -10.58 -1.03
C GLY A 144 -20.46 -11.67 -0.13
N ASP A 145 -20.85 -12.93 -0.35
CA ASP A 145 -20.46 -14.06 0.50
C ASP A 145 -18.94 -14.34 0.46
N LEU A 146 -18.38 -14.62 1.63
CA LEU A 146 -17.00 -15.06 1.82
C LEU A 146 -17.00 -16.58 1.96
N ASN A 147 -16.57 -17.27 0.89
CA ASN A 147 -16.50 -18.74 0.89
C ASN A 147 -15.22 -19.24 1.58
N ASN A 148 -15.26 -20.48 2.08
CA ASN A 148 -14.08 -21.19 2.57
C ASN A 148 -13.03 -21.29 1.45
N GLY A 149 -11.85 -20.70 1.65
CA GLY A 149 -10.77 -20.63 0.66
C GLY A 149 -10.42 -19.23 0.18
N VAL A 150 -11.09 -18.18 0.70
CA VAL A 150 -10.65 -16.80 0.49
C VAL A 150 -9.30 -16.56 1.17
N ASN A 151 -8.37 -15.96 0.45
CA ASN A 151 -7.12 -15.47 1.02
C ASN A 151 -7.44 -14.28 1.95
N LEU A 152 -7.12 -14.44 3.24
CA LEU A 152 -7.44 -13.43 4.27
C LEU A 152 -6.81 -12.07 3.96
N ASN A 153 -5.66 -12.03 3.28
CA ASN A 153 -4.97 -10.80 2.92
C ASN A 153 -5.71 -9.97 1.85
N ASP A 154 -6.65 -10.59 1.14
CA ASP A 154 -7.46 -9.93 0.12
C ASP A 154 -8.74 -9.33 0.71
N ILE A 155 -9.11 -9.69 1.94
CA ILE A 155 -10.31 -9.19 2.62
C ILE A 155 -10.06 -7.76 3.13
N ARG A 156 -10.95 -6.82 2.76
CA ARG A 156 -10.85 -5.40 3.14
C ARG A 156 -11.99 -4.93 4.03
N MET A 157 -13.12 -5.65 4.03
CA MET A 157 -14.27 -5.36 4.88
C MET A 157 -15.04 -6.66 5.12
N VAL A 158 -15.57 -6.84 6.33
CA VAL A 158 -16.43 -7.97 6.71
C VAL A 158 -17.62 -7.49 7.53
N ASN A 159 -18.69 -8.27 7.57
CA ASN A 159 -19.77 -8.09 8.53
C ASN A 159 -19.45 -8.75 9.89
N ASP A 160 -20.30 -8.53 10.89
CA ASP A 160 -20.08 -8.98 12.28
C ASP A 160 -19.90 -10.50 12.43
N ASP A 161 -20.51 -11.31 11.56
CA ASP A 161 -20.41 -12.77 11.60
C ASP A 161 -19.33 -13.35 10.66
N ASN A 162 -18.56 -12.49 9.97
CA ASN A 162 -17.51 -12.83 9.00
C ASN A 162 -17.98 -13.69 7.81
N THR A 163 -19.28 -13.71 7.50
CA THR A 163 -19.81 -14.52 6.38
C THR A 163 -19.88 -13.74 5.07
N GLN A 164 -19.89 -12.40 5.13
CA GLN A 164 -19.98 -11.53 3.96
C GLN A 164 -18.98 -10.39 4.06
N GLY A 165 -18.53 -9.88 2.91
CA GLY A 165 -17.50 -8.85 2.90
C GLY A 165 -17.20 -8.28 1.53
N LEU A 166 -16.15 -7.45 1.50
CA LEU A 166 -15.45 -7.00 0.31
C LEU A 166 -14.06 -7.63 0.28
N ARG A 167 -13.72 -8.27 -0.85
CA ARG A 167 -12.35 -8.72 -1.14
C ARG A 167 -11.81 -8.07 -2.41
N VAL A 168 -10.50 -7.89 -2.43
CA VAL A 168 -9.75 -7.21 -3.49
C VAL A 168 -8.61 -8.11 -3.93
N GLU A 169 -8.83 -8.83 -5.03
CA GLU A 169 -7.88 -9.74 -5.66
C GLU A 169 -7.01 -8.97 -6.65
N ARG A 170 -5.68 -9.17 -6.62
CA ARG A 170 -4.73 -8.45 -7.47
C ARG A 170 -4.00 -9.41 -8.40
N SER A 171 -3.96 -9.07 -9.69
CA SER A 171 -3.05 -9.65 -10.67
C SER A 171 -2.01 -8.58 -11.04
N LEU A 172 -0.88 -8.60 -10.34
CA LEU A 172 0.16 -7.59 -10.48
C LEU A 172 0.98 -7.78 -11.75
N ASN A 173 1.41 -6.68 -12.37
CA ASN A 173 2.38 -6.75 -13.48
C ASN A 173 3.69 -7.41 -13.00
N PRO A 174 4.33 -8.31 -13.79
CA PRO A 174 5.49 -9.08 -13.35
C PRO A 174 6.72 -8.27 -12.93
N SER A 175 6.85 -7.03 -13.41
CA SER A 175 7.98 -6.15 -13.13
C SER A 175 7.73 -5.16 -11.98
N LEU A 176 6.62 -5.31 -11.26
CA LEU A 176 6.33 -4.48 -10.09
C LEU A 176 7.03 -5.02 -8.86
N ILE A 177 7.36 -4.09 -7.98
CA ILE A 177 7.75 -4.39 -6.62
C ILE A 177 6.60 -3.94 -5.73
N HIS A 178 6.08 -4.86 -4.92
CA HIS A 178 5.13 -4.58 -3.86
C HIS A 178 5.91 -4.28 -2.58
N ILE A 179 5.46 -3.27 -1.83
CA ILE A 179 6.07 -2.87 -0.57
C ILE A 179 5.07 -3.25 0.52
N ASP A 180 5.44 -4.23 1.33
CA ASP A 180 4.55 -4.74 2.37
C ASP A 180 4.41 -3.75 3.54
N SER A 181 3.56 -4.09 4.51
CA SER A 181 3.31 -3.25 5.69
C SER A 181 4.54 -3.00 6.56
N ASN A 182 5.59 -3.81 6.41
CA ASN A 182 6.86 -3.66 7.12
C ASN A 182 7.89 -2.84 6.31
N GLY A 183 7.49 -2.34 5.14
CA GLY A 183 8.34 -1.62 4.20
C GLY A 183 9.17 -2.51 3.29
N HIS A 184 9.04 -3.84 3.37
CA HIS A 184 9.91 -4.76 2.65
C HIS A 184 9.51 -4.89 1.18
N TRP A 185 10.50 -4.89 0.30
CA TRP A 185 10.31 -5.04 -1.14
C TRP A 185 10.11 -6.49 -1.54
N LEU A 186 8.97 -6.78 -2.16
CA LEU A 186 8.58 -8.08 -2.67
C LEU A 186 8.44 -8.04 -4.20
N ASP A 187 8.99 -9.05 -4.88
CA ASP A 187 8.76 -9.25 -6.32
C ASP A 187 7.30 -9.65 -6.60
N ALA A 188 6.89 -9.68 -7.87
CA ALA A 188 5.53 -10.07 -8.25
C ALA A 188 5.12 -11.50 -7.84
N SER A 189 6.08 -12.33 -7.41
CA SER A 189 5.85 -13.67 -6.86
C SER A 189 5.89 -13.69 -5.32
N ASN A 190 5.86 -12.52 -4.67
CA ASN A 190 5.92 -12.31 -3.23
C ASN A 190 7.22 -12.81 -2.57
N PHE A 191 8.34 -12.83 -3.30
CA PHE A 191 9.65 -13.08 -2.71
C PHE A 191 10.38 -11.77 -2.44
N ALA A 192 11.06 -11.71 -1.30
CA ALA A 192 11.98 -10.65 -0.95
C ALA A 192 12.97 -10.33 -2.08
N VAL A 193 13.00 -9.07 -2.51
CA VAL A 193 13.96 -8.58 -3.50
C VAL A 193 15.37 -8.70 -2.94
N GLY A 194 16.27 -9.35 -3.68
CA GLY A 194 17.64 -9.63 -3.27
C GLY A 194 17.85 -10.98 -2.56
N ALA A 195 16.78 -11.63 -2.08
CA ALA A 195 16.91 -12.91 -1.37
C ALA A 195 17.28 -14.10 -2.28
N LYS A 196 16.98 -14.00 -3.59
CA LYS A 196 17.32 -15.02 -4.60
C LYS A 196 18.73 -14.85 -5.18
N GLU A 197 19.44 -13.78 -4.82
CA GLU A 197 20.81 -13.56 -5.31
C GLU A 197 21.75 -14.67 -4.84
N LYS A 198 22.76 -14.94 -5.67
CA LYS A 198 23.75 -15.97 -5.35
C LYS A 198 24.77 -15.43 -4.35
N MET A 199 24.88 -16.09 -3.21
CA MET A 199 26.00 -15.90 -2.30
C MET A 199 27.30 -16.29 -2.98
N LYS A 200 28.34 -15.49 -2.78
CA LYS A 200 29.70 -15.72 -3.29
C LYS A 200 30.72 -15.50 -2.20
N SER A 201 31.84 -16.17 -2.33
CA SER A 201 33.01 -16.03 -1.45
C SER A 201 33.99 -15.03 -2.05
N TYR A 202 34.59 -14.22 -1.18
CA TYR A 202 35.55 -13.18 -1.51
C TYR A 202 36.72 -13.23 -0.53
N ASP A 203 37.88 -12.77 -0.99
CA ASP A 203 39.12 -12.80 -0.19
C ASP A 203 39.24 -11.61 0.77
N SER A 204 38.42 -10.58 0.59
CA SER A 204 38.40 -9.37 1.42
C SER A 204 36.99 -8.83 1.63
N VAL A 205 36.81 -8.08 2.72
CA VAL A 205 35.56 -7.42 3.05
C VAL A 205 35.19 -6.40 1.97
N GLU A 206 36.18 -5.67 1.43
CA GLU A 206 35.98 -4.65 0.40
C GLU A 206 35.44 -5.26 -0.89
N GLN A 207 35.98 -6.41 -1.31
CA GLN A 207 35.45 -7.15 -2.46
C GLN A 207 34.04 -7.67 -2.20
N ALA A 208 33.78 -8.22 -1.00
CA ALA A 208 32.45 -8.66 -0.63
C ALA A 208 31.43 -7.51 -0.58
N ALA A 209 31.83 -6.35 -0.09
CA ALA A 209 31.02 -5.14 -0.06
C ALA A 209 30.74 -4.61 -1.48
N SER A 210 31.72 -4.70 -2.39
CA SER A 210 31.56 -4.33 -3.81
C SER A 210 30.57 -5.23 -4.57
N ALA A 211 30.17 -6.38 -4.00
CA ALA A 211 29.05 -7.16 -4.54
C ALA A 211 27.76 -6.32 -4.64
N THR A 212 27.62 -5.28 -3.79
CA THR A 212 26.53 -4.31 -3.89
C THR A 212 26.57 -3.44 -5.14
N ASP A 213 27.70 -3.23 -5.81
CA ASP A 213 27.75 -2.38 -7.03
C ASP A 213 26.90 -2.94 -8.18
N ARG A 214 26.42 -4.18 -8.03
CA ARG A 214 25.49 -4.84 -8.95
C ARG A 214 24.02 -4.58 -8.61
N VAL A 215 23.74 -3.95 -7.47
CA VAL A 215 22.37 -3.60 -7.06
C VAL A 215 22.06 -2.24 -7.67
N GLU A 216 21.16 -2.25 -8.65
CA GLU A 216 20.63 -1.03 -9.25
C GLU A 216 19.96 -0.16 -8.16
N ASP A 217 20.28 1.14 -8.18
CA ASP A 217 19.71 2.16 -7.29
C ASP A 217 19.83 1.85 -5.79
N LYS A 218 20.93 1.22 -5.36
CA LYS A 218 21.17 0.91 -3.93
C LYS A 218 21.27 2.13 -3.02
N GLY A 219 21.58 3.31 -3.57
CA GLY A 219 21.81 4.54 -2.81
C GLY A 219 23.25 4.76 -2.35
N GLU A 220 23.43 5.76 -1.51
CA GLU A 220 24.71 6.12 -0.90
C GLU A 220 24.94 5.32 0.38
N LEU A 221 26.20 4.99 0.68
CA LEU A 221 26.53 4.28 1.91
C LEU A 221 26.23 5.18 3.11
N LEU A 222 25.28 4.74 3.94
CA LEU A 222 24.90 5.42 5.16
C LEU A 222 25.84 5.03 6.31
N ASP A 223 26.01 3.72 6.57
CA ASP A 223 26.95 3.22 7.57
C ASP A 223 27.24 1.71 7.39
N VAL A 224 28.19 1.19 8.17
CA VAL A 224 28.52 -0.22 8.28
C VAL A 224 28.47 -0.67 9.74
N LEU A 225 27.46 -1.47 10.08
CA LEU A 225 27.36 -2.09 11.40
C LEU A 225 28.19 -3.37 11.46
N LYS A 226 29.15 -3.47 12.38
CA LYS A 226 30.11 -4.57 12.44
C LYS A 226 29.99 -5.39 13.72
N SER A 227 30.00 -6.71 13.58
CA SER A 227 30.21 -7.69 14.64
C SER A 227 31.47 -8.51 14.34
N ASP A 228 31.79 -9.48 15.20
CA ASP A 228 32.90 -10.41 14.97
C ASP A 228 32.62 -11.36 13.80
N ALA A 229 31.34 -11.65 13.53
CA ALA A 229 30.91 -12.63 12.53
C ALA A 229 30.43 -11.99 11.22
N ALA A 230 30.00 -10.73 11.24
CA ALA A 230 29.37 -10.08 10.10
C ALA A 230 29.65 -8.58 10.02
N SER A 231 29.47 -8.03 8.82
CA SER A 231 29.40 -6.59 8.55
C SER A 231 28.13 -6.32 7.74
N TYR A 232 27.29 -5.42 8.20
CA TYR A 232 26.04 -5.05 7.57
C TYR A 232 26.21 -3.66 6.97
N TYR A 233 26.28 -3.60 5.64
CA TYR A 233 26.38 -2.37 4.89
C TYR A 233 24.98 -1.83 4.64
N ILE A 234 24.71 -0.62 5.11
CA ILE A 234 23.42 0.03 5.00
C ILE A 234 23.56 1.19 4.03
N TYR A 235 22.78 1.16 2.96
CA TYR A 235 22.72 2.23 1.96
C TYR A 235 21.37 2.91 2.02
N LYS A 236 21.34 4.20 1.69
CA LYS A 236 20.13 5.02 1.62
C LYS A 236 20.03 5.71 0.28
N HIS A 237 18.85 5.63 -0.34
CA HIS A 237 18.48 6.45 -1.48
C HIS A 237 17.23 7.25 -1.13
N GLN A 238 17.29 8.56 -1.29
CA GLN A 238 16.12 9.44 -1.14
C GLN A 238 15.42 9.54 -2.49
N TYR A 239 14.17 9.07 -2.57
CA TYR A 239 13.32 9.20 -3.76
C TYR A 239 12.10 10.04 -3.39
N ALA A 240 12.07 11.32 -3.79
CA ALA A 240 11.00 12.25 -3.39
C ALA A 240 10.71 12.20 -1.87
N ASP A 241 9.52 11.77 -1.46
CA ASP A 241 9.09 11.63 -0.06
C ASP A 241 9.41 10.24 0.55
N PHE A 242 10.13 9.38 -0.17
CA PHE A 242 10.45 8.00 0.22
C PHE A 242 11.93 7.82 0.57
N ASN A 243 12.20 7.22 1.73
CA ASN A 243 13.49 6.68 2.09
C ASN A 243 13.59 5.22 1.66
N GLU A 244 14.51 4.92 0.75
CA GLU A 244 14.84 3.55 0.37
C GLU A 244 16.12 3.09 1.05
N TYR A 245 16.06 1.97 1.75
CA TYR A 245 17.21 1.36 2.39
C TYR A 245 17.58 0.06 1.70
N THR A 246 18.88 -0.13 1.45
CA THR A 246 19.44 -1.42 1.04
C THR A 246 20.37 -1.91 2.12
N ILE A 247 20.14 -3.12 2.63
CA ILE A 247 20.98 -3.75 3.66
C ILE A 247 21.67 -4.96 3.05
N LEU A 248 23.00 -4.86 2.89
CA LEU A 248 23.86 -5.96 2.46
C LEU A 248 24.61 -6.56 3.67
N PRO A 249 24.24 -7.76 4.12
CA PRO A 249 25.06 -8.55 5.03
C PRO A 249 26.28 -9.16 4.32
N VAL A 250 27.45 -9.00 4.94
CA VAL A 250 28.72 -9.65 4.59
C VAL A 250 29.15 -10.52 5.76
N ILE A 251 29.16 -11.84 5.57
CA ILE A 251 29.42 -12.81 6.64
C ILE A 251 30.84 -13.34 6.56
N LYS A 252 31.57 -13.35 7.68
CA LYS A 252 32.91 -13.95 7.77
C LYS A 252 32.79 -15.46 7.98
N LYS A 253 33.38 -16.25 7.07
CA LYS A 253 33.40 -17.72 7.15
C LYS A 253 34.83 -18.22 7.02
N GLY A 254 35.47 -18.50 8.16
CA GLY A 254 36.90 -18.81 8.22
C GLY A 254 37.74 -17.62 7.77
N ASN A 255 38.53 -17.81 6.71
CA ASN A 255 39.38 -16.76 6.12
C ASN A 255 38.72 -16.02 4.94
N ALA A 256 37.46 -16.33 4.63
CA ALA A 256 36.74 -15.75 3.51
C ALA A 256 35.53 -14.93 3.95
N TYR A 257 35.04 -14.09 3.04
CA TYR A 257 33.87 -13.25 3.24
C TYR A 257 32.77 -13.64 2.25
N MET A 258 31.57 -13.88 2.76
CA MET A 258 30.41 -14.32 1.99
C MET A 258 29.43 -13.16 1.82
N ALA A 259 29.07 -12.83 0.58
CA ALA A 259 28.10 -11.77 0.27
C ALA A 259 27.35 -12.06 -1.03
N GLY A 260 26.22 -11.40 -1.23
CA GLY A 260 25.46 -11.44 -2.48
C GLY A 260 23.97 -11.17 -2.29
N LYS A 261 23.37 -11.77 -1.26
CA LYS A 261 21.99 -11.49 -0.87
C LYS A 261 21.90 -10.18 -0.11
N TYR A 262 20.82 -9.44 -0.34
CA TYR A 262 20.51 -8.17 0.29
C TYR A 262 19.01 -8.05 0.53
N HIS A 263 18.63 -7.07 1.34
CA HIS A 263 17.23 -6.73 1.62
C HIS A 263 16.97 -5.26 1.29
N ARG A 264 15.79 -4.95 0.74
CA ARG A 264 15.38 -3.58 0.42
C ARG A 264 14.13 -3.18 1.17
N PHE A 265 14.14 -1.97 1.72
CA PHE A 265 13.03 -1.41 2.47
C PHE A 265 12.67 -0.01 1.95
N THR A 266 11.41 0.36 2.00
CA THR A 266 10.97 1.75 1.80
C THR A 266 10.11 2.20 2.97
N PHE A 267 10.31 3.44 3.38
CA PHE A 267 9.42 4.13 4.32
C PHE A 267 9.16 5.56 3.84
N LEU A 268 7.96 6.09 4.11
CA LEU A 268 7.67 7.51 3.87
C LEU A 268 8.41 8.40 4.88
N ASN A 269 8.85 9.57 4.42
CA ASN A 269 9.58 10.55 5.23
C ASN A 269 8.70 11.29 6.24
N ASP A 270 7.38 11.29 6.06
CA ASP A 270 6.50 12.24 6.74
C ASP A 270 6.24 11.95 8.22
N GLN A 271 6.15 13.02 9.01
CA GLN A 271 6.01 13.10 10.47
C GLN A 271 4.61 12.84 11.00
N ASN A 272 3.62 12.77 10.10
CA ASN A 272 2.27 12.40 10.44
C ASN A 272 2.07 10.91 10.15
N GLU A 273 1.67 10.18 11.18
CA GLU A 273 1.38 8.75 11.15
C GLU A 273 0.30 8.45 10.10
N THR A 274 0.70 7.99 8.92
CA THR A 274 -0.20 7.28 8.02
C THR A 274 0.51 6.10 7.38
N ASP A 275 0.06 4.92 7.80
CA ASP A 275 -0.01 3.63 7.10
C ASP A 275 1.25 2.78 6.89
N MET A 276 2.46 3.34 6.75
CA MET A 276 3.70 2.53 6.79
C MET A 276 4.37 2.63 8.15
N LEU A 277 4.10 1.66 9.02
CA LEU A 277 4.74 1.59 10.33
C LEU A 277 6.25 1.36 10.14
N ILE A 278 7.06 2.34 10.58
CA ILE A 278 8.53 2.21 10.62
C ILE A 278 8.94 1.21 11.72
N ASP A 279 8.03 0.84 12.64
CA ASP A 279 8.26 -0.19 13.64
C ASP A 279 8.10 -1.59 13.01
N SER A 280 9.13 -1.99 12.27
CA SER A 280 9.15 -3.25 11.53
C SER A 280 10.34 -4.12 11.94
N GLN A 281 10.12 -5.43 11.88
CA GLN A 281 11.15 -6.42 12.13
C GLN A 281 11.18 -7.45 11.01
N PHE A 282 12.37 -7.82 10.58
CA PHE A 282 12.59 -8.81 9.54
C PHE A 282 13.70 -9.77 9.95
N GLU A 283 13.39 -11.06 10.01
CA GLU A 283 14.32 -12.11 10.39
C GLU A 283 14.78 -12.90 9.17
N ASP A 284 16.08 -13.16 9.08
CA ASP A 284 16.68 -13.98 8.03
C ASP A 284 17.92 -14.73 8.54
N SER A 285 18.39 -15.70 7.76
CA SER A 285 19.62 -16.42 8.04
C SER A 285 20.45 -16.61 6.77
N LEU A 286 21.74 -16.30 6.87
CA LEU A 286 22.70 -16.47 5.79
C LEU A 286 23.85 -17.37 6.23
N GLU A 287 24.04 -18.48 5.53
CA GLU A 287 25.12 -19.44 5.82
C GLU A 287 25.14 -19.93 7.28
N GLY A 288 23.97 -20.03 7.92
CA GLY A 288 23.83 -20.40 9.34
C GLY A 288 23.99 -19.25 10.32
N HIS A 289 24.21 -18.02 9.85
CA HIS A 289 24.21 -16.80 10.64
C HIS A 289 22.81 -16.16 10.62
N GLY A 290 22.04 -16.35 11.70
CA GLY A 290 20.72 -15.74 11.86
C GLY A 290 20.82 -14.29 12.33
N TYR A 291 19.96 -13.41 11.81
CA TYR A 291 19.87 -12.02 12.24
C TYR A 291 18.47 -11.45 12.03
N THR A 292 18.14 -10.42 12.82
CA THR A 292 16.92 -9.62 12.68
C THR A 292 17.30 -8.19 12.34
N ILE A 293 16.71 -7.64 11.29
CA ILE A 293 16.73 -6.22 10.94
C ILE A 293 15.54 -5.56 11.64
N LEU A 294 15.79 -4.47 12.35
CA LEU A 294 14.79 -3.71 13.07
C LEU A 294 14.80 -2.27 12.56
N PHE A 295 13.64 -1.78 12.15
CA PHE A 295 13.39 -0.36 11.97
C PHE A 295 12.54 0.12 13.14
N ASN A 296 12.83 1.31 13.65
CA ASN A 296 12.03 1.94 14.68
C ASN A 296 12.00 3.45 14.49
N ARG A 297 10.82 4.06 14.63
CA ARG A 297 10.72 5.52 14.72
C ARG A 297 10.89 5.92 16.18
N GLU A 298 11.70 6.95 16.44
CA GLU A 298 12.09 7.38 17.81
C GLU A 298 10.94 7.70 18.80
N ALA A 299 9.67 7.62 18.39
CA ALA A 299 8.52 8.08 19.17
C ALA A 299 8.07 7.15 20.31
N GLU A 300 8.28 5.83 20.23
CA GLU A 300 7.62 4.93 21.21
C GLU A 300 8.56 4.24 22.20
N LYS A 301 9.63 3.56 21.76
CA LYS A 301 10.61 2.92 22.66
C LYS A 301 11.97 2.77 21.95
N PRO A 302 13.05 3.41 22.46
CA PRO A 302 14.37 3.28 21.83
C PRO A 302 14.82 1.82 21.83
N LEU A 303 15.31 1.36 20.67
CA LEU A 303 15.94 0.04 20.54
C LEU A 303 17.19 -0.03 21.44
N LYS A 304 17.35 -1.16 22.13
CA LYS A 304 18.51 -1.42 23.01
C LYS A 304 19.48 -2.39 22.34
N GLU A 305 19.75 -2.16 21.06
CA GLU A 305 20.65 -3.00 20.27
C GLU A 305 22.05 -2.39 20.23
N LYS A 306 23.07 -3.26 20.23
CA LYS A 306 24.47 -2.80 20.12
C LYS A 306 24.81 -2.34 18.71
N LEU A 307 24.26 -3.01 17.70
CA LEU A 307 24.45 -2.69 16.29
C LEU A 307 23.27 -1.85 15.85
N GLN A 308 23.41 -0.53 15.88
CA GLN A 308 22.36 0.37 15.43
C GLN A 308 22.94 1.67 14.88
N ILE A 309 22.20 2.27 13.95
CA ILE A 309 22.42 3.60 13.45
C ILE A 309 21.16 4.43 13.57
N LYS A 310 21.33 5.74 13.70
CA LYS A 310 20.26 6.71 13.66
C LYS A 310 20.34 7.50 12.37
N ASP A 311 19.25 7.51 11.63
CA ASP A 311 19.06 8.26 10.41
C ASP A 311 17.79 9.10 10.54
N ASP A 312 17.95 10.41 10.74
CA ASP A 312 16.89 11.33 11.09
C ASP A 312 16.03 10.86 12.29
N LYS A 313 14.78 10.45 12.04
CA LYS A 313 13.84 9.92 13.05
C LYS A 313 13.77 8.40 13.06
N THR A 314 14.54 7.73 12.22
CA THR A 314 14.53 6.27 12.05
C THR A 314 15.79 5.70 12.67
N THR A 315 15.63 4.77 13.60
CA THR A 315 16.71 3.91 14.07
C THR A 315 16.66 2.61 13.27
N ILE A 316 17.82 2.22 12.72
CA ILE A 316 18.00 0.94 12.04
C ILE A 316 18.94 0.12 12.92
N ALA A 317 18.50 -1.05 13.35
CA ALA A 317 19.30 -1.93 14.18
C ALA A 317 19.38 -3.35 13.63
N ILE A 318 20.44 -4.04 13.99
CA ILE A 318 20.64 -5.45 13.67
C ILE A 318 20.84 -6.23 14.97
N ARG A 319 20.03 -7.28 15.15
CA ARG A 319 20.16 -8.23 16.25
C ARG A 319 20.64 -9.56 15.69
N GLU A 320 21.81 -10.01 16.09
CA GLU A 320 22.29 -11.36 15.73
C GLU A 320 21.58 -12.40 16.58
N LEU A 321 21.11 -13.46 15.93
CA LEU A 321 20.44 -14.60 16.56
C LEU A 321 21.50 -15.63 16.96
N LYS A 322 21.36 -16.18 18.16
CA LYS A 322 22.31 -17.13 18.74
C LYS A 322 22.04 -18.56 18.31
#